data_AF-A0A8R7RE82-F1
#
_entry.id   AF-A0A8R7RE82-F1
#
_cell.length_a   1.000
_cell.length_b   1.000
_cell.length_c   1.000
_cell.angle_alpha   90.00
_cell.angle_beta   90.00
_cell.angle_gamma   90.00
#
_symmetry.space_group_name_H-M   'P 1'
#
loop_
_entity.id
_entity.type
_entity.pdbx_description
1 polymer ?
#
loop_
_entity_poly.entity_id
_entity_poly.type
_entity_poly.pdbx_seq_one_letter_code
_entity_poly.pdbx_strand_id
1 'polypeptide(L)'
;MATNVPSSLVNWSLGFRNDRTLFIHLSTDQVYEGVKSFYKEEDETLPVNMYGKSKVAAEKFITEKCSSYAILRSSIIYGPQTISPVEKSLPIQWINSVLSQGQQVDFFDDEYRCPVYVKDMVDVILSLTKSWLSAGKKIQVLLNVGGPDRVSRLQMAEAVAEVRGYSKSIIKSVPASSVNRGVASPPDISMDITKLTQTLGIQPITFLDGVRATLDAEAST
;
A
#
# COMPACT_ATOMS: atom_id res chain seq x y z
N MET A 1 17.12 -1.17 -18.63
CA MET A 1 16.57 -0.39 -17.50
C MET A 1 16.91 -1.13 -16.21
N ALA A 2 17.65 -0.49 -15.30
CA ALA A 2 18.03 -1.12 -14.05
C ALA A 2 16.81 -1.28 -13.14
N THR A 3 16.53 -2.51 -12.69
CA THR A 3 15.61 -2.76 -11.58
C THR A 3 16.33 -2.34 -10.30
N ASN A 4 15.72 -1.41 -9.53
CA ASN A 4 16.29 -0.97 -8.27
C ASN A 4 16.05 -2.04 -7.20
N VAL A 5 16.92 -3.04 -7.17
CA VAL A 5 16.96 -4.07 -6.12
C VAL A 5 17.86 -3.55 -5.01
N PRO A 6 17.47 -3.64 -3.72
CA PRO A 6 18.28 -3.18 -2.58
C PRO A 6 19.47 -4.13 -2.30
N SER A 7 20.14 -4.62 -3.34
CA SER A 7 21.16 -5.66 -3.27
C SER A 7 22.36 -5.23 -2.44
N SER A 8 22.83 -3.99 -2.58
CA SER A 8 23.94 -3.46 -1.76
C SER A 8 23.60 -3.42 -0.27
N LEU A 9 22.38 -2.98 0.10
CA LEU A 9 21.94 -2.92 1.49
C LEU A 9 21.77 -4.32 2.08
N VAL A 10 21.13 -5.22 1.32
CA VAL A 10 20.97 -6.61 1.75
C VAL A 10 22.34 -7.27 1.91
N ASN A 11 23.22 -7.19 0.92
CA ASN A 11 24.57 -7.75 1.00
C ASN A 11 25.38 -7.19 2.17
N TRP A 12 25.27 -5.88 2.43
CA TRP A 12 25.87 -5.26 3.62
C TRP A 12 25.29 -5.83 4.92
N SER A 13 23.96 -5.99 4.99
CA SER A 13 23.28 -6.55 6.18
C SER A 13 23.67 -8.01 6.46
N LEU A 14 23.95 -8.80 5.42
CA LEU A 14 24.38 -10.20 5.55
C LEU A 14 25.75 -10.32 6.24
N GLY A 15 26.56 -9.26 6.24
CA GLY A 15 27.84 -9.21 6.97
C GLY A 15 27.72 -9.27 8.49
N PHE A 16 26.55 -8.97 9.07
CA PHE A 16 26.33 -8.92 10.53
C PHE A 16 25.95 -10.26 11.19
N ARG A 17 26.18 -11.39 10.49
CA ARG A 17 25.66 -12.75 10.79
C ARG A 17 24.17 -12.89 10.44
N ASN A 18 23.91 -13.61 9.34
CA ASN A 18 22.61 -13.75 8.67
C ASN A 18 21.47 -14.32 9.55
N ASP A 19 21.79 -14.89 10.72
CA ASP A 19 20.85 -15.48 11.67
C ASP A 19 20.31 -14.50 12.73
N ARG A 20 20.87 -13.29 12.81
CA ARG A 20 20.51 -12.27 13.83
C ARG A 20 19.90 -10.99 13.26
N THR A 21 19.48 -11.01 12.00
CA THR A 21 18.87 -9.85 11.33
C THR A 21 17.51 -10.23 10.77
N LEU A 22 16.48 -9.44 11.08
CA LEU A 22 15.19 -9.51 10.40
C LEU A 22 15.14 -8.45 9.29
N PHE A 23 14.94 -8.89 8.04
CA PHE A 23 14.73 -7.98 6.93
C PHE A 23 13.24 -7.72 6.70
N ILE A 24 12.73 -6.53 7.03
CA ILE A 24 11.35 -6.13 6.73
C ILE A 24 11.35 -5.32 5.43
N HIS A 25 10.73 -5.86 4.39
CA HIS A 25 10.65 -5.24 3.07
C HIS A 25 9.25 -4.75 2.76
N LEU A 26 9.14 -3.45 2.45
CA LEU A 26 7.90 -2.87 1.95
C LEU A 26 7.85 -3.06 0.42
N SER A 27 7.02 -4.00 0.00
CA SER A 27 6.70 -4.26 -1.41
C SER A 27 5.44 -3.49 -1.82
N THR A 28 4.68 -3.98 -2.79
CA THR A 28 3.50 -3.31 -3.36
C THR A 28 2.49 -4.32 -3.91
N ASP A 29 1.23 -3.94 -3.94
CA ASP A 29 0.19 -4.60 -4.74
C ASP A 29 0.48 -4.59 -6.26
N GLN A 30 1.30 -3.65 -6.77
CA GLN A 30 1.65 -3.57 -8.19
C GLN A 30 2.52 -4.73 -8.70
N VAL A 31 2.82 -5.71 -7.85
CA VAL A 31 3.38 -7.01 -8.26
C VAL A 31 2.35 -7.86 -9.01
N TYR A 32 1.05 -7.58 -8.85
CA TYR A 32 -0.05 -8.30 -9.47
C TYR A 32 -0.44 -7.72 -10.83
N GLU A 33 -1.04 -8.56 -11.68
CA GLU A 33 -1.36 -8.21 -13.08
C GLU A 33 -2.50 -7.22 -13.22
N GLY A 34 -3.53 -7.33 -12.38
CA GLY A 34 -4.70 -6.45 -12.47
C GLY A 34 -5.98 -7.07 -13.02
N VAL A 35 -5.98 -8.38 -13.32
CA VAL A 35 -7.04 -9.04 -14.12
C VAL A 35 -8.14 -9.70 -13.28
N LYS A 36 -7.98 -9.74 -11.96
CA LYS A 36 -8.98 -10.25 -11.00
C LYS A 36 -8.98 -9.43 -9.71
N SER A 37 -9.99 -9.64 -8.88
CA SER A 37 -10.07 -9.04 -7.54
C SER A 37 -9.46 -9.96 -6.47
N PHE A 38 -9.08 -9.37 -5.35
CA PHE A 38 -8.65 -10.05 -4.12
C PHE A 38 -7.53 -11.07 -4.34
N TYR A 39 -6.39 -10.59 -4.85
CA TYR A 39 -5.17 -11.37 -4.95
C TYR A 39 -4.71 -11.87 -3.58
N LYS A 40 -4.30 -13.13 -3.54
CA LYS A 40 -3.67 -13.79 -2.40
C LYS A 40 -2.16 -13.78 -2.53
N GLU A 41 -1.46 -14.05 -1.44
CA GLU A 41 0.00 -14.09 -1.42
C GLU A 41 0.59 -15.14 -2.36
N GLU A 42 -0.14 -16.25 -2.55
CA GLU A 42 0.24 -17.39 -3.39
C GLU A 42 -0.06 -17.17 -4.88
N ASP A 43 -0.80 -16.12 -5.24
CA ASP A 43 -1.04 -15.79 -6.64
C ASP A 43 0.24 -15.35 -7.34
N GLU A 44 0.29 -15.63 -8.65
CA GLU A 44 1.45 -15.28 -9.48
C GLU A 44 1.66 -13.76 -9.56
N THR A 45 2.93 -13.35 -9.40
CA THR A 45 3.32 -11.95 -9.57
C THR A 45 3.65 -11.66 -11.03
N LEU A 46 2.75 -10.98 -11.73
CA LEU A 46 2.87 -10.58 -13.13
C LEU A 46 2.77 -9.04 -13.29
N PRO A 47 3.78 -8.28 -12.83
CA PRO A 47 3.70 -6.82 -12.81
C PRO A 47 3.69 -6.21 -14.21
N VAL A 48 2.70 -5.34 -14.46
CA VAL A 48 2.50 -4.67 -15.76
C VAL A 48 3.40 -3.44 -15.97
N ASN A 49 4.10 -2.98 -14.93
CA ASN A 49 4.98 -1.80 -15.01
C ASN A 49 6.35 -2.03 -14.36
N MET A 50 7.27 -1.11 -14.62
CA MET A 50 8.66 -1.21 -14.15
C MET A 50 8.80 -1.13 -12.63
N TYR A 51 7.90 -0.41 -11.95
CA TYR A 51 7.89 -0.31 -10.49
C TYR A 51 7.57 -1.68 -9.87
N GLY A 52 6.47 -2.31 -10.28
CA GLY A 52 6.12 -3.67 -9.87
C GLY A 52 7.23 -4.68 -10.18
N LYS A 53 7.81 -4.62 -11.39
CA LYS A 53 8.95 -5.49 -11.78
C LYS A 53 10.14 -5.36 -10.84
N SER A 54 10.49 -4.12 -10.44
CA SER A 54 11.59 -3.90 -9.50
C SER A 54 11.29 -4.44 -8.10
N LYS A 55 10.04 -4.36 -7.65
CA LYS A 55 9.59 -4.89 -6.36
C LYS A 55 9.60 -6.41 -6.35
N VAL A 56 9.09 -7.08 -7.39
CA VAL A 56 9.21 -8.54 -7.53
C VAL A 56 10.66 -8.99 -7.52
N ALA A 57 11.56 -8.28 -8.22
CA ALA A 57 12.98 -8.60 -8.20
C ALA A 57 13.60 -8.45 -6.80
N ALA A 58 13.19 -7.44 -6.02
CA ALA A 58 13.60 -7.29 -4.63
C ALA A 58 13.07 -8.40 -3.73
N GLU A 59 11.79 -8.78 -3.86
CA GLU A 59 11.20 -9.91 -3.14
C GLU A 59 12.01 -11.18 -3.35
N LYS A 60 12.28 -11.55 -4.62
CA LYS A 60 13.08 -12.73 -4.97
C LYS A 60 14.49 -12.68 -4.38
N PHE A 61 15.16 -11.53 -4.48
CA PHE A 61 16.51 -11.38 -3.93
C PHE A 61 16.53 -11.58 -2.42
N ILE A 62 15.54 -11.06 -1.70
CA ILE A 62 15.43 -11.20 -0.25
C ILE A 62 15.13 -12.64 0.15
N THR A 63 14.19 -13.30 -0.51
CA THR A 63 13.84 -14.70 -0.19
C THR A 63 14.99 -15.67 -0.46
N GLU A 64 15.84 -15.40 -1.46
CA GLU A 64 17.01 -16.21 -1.79
C GLU A 64 18.20 -16.00 -0.83
N LYS A 65 18.35 -14.80 -0.25
CA LYS A 65 19.58 -14.42 0.48
C LYS A 65 19.40 -14.29 1.99
N CYS A 66 18.23 -13.86 2.45
CA CYS A 66 17.98 -13.56 3.85
C CYS A 66 17.40 -14.79 4.57
N SER A 67 17.99 -15.15 5.72
CA SER A 67 17.47 -16.29 6.49
C SER A 67 16.21 -15.97 7.30
N SER A 68 15.99 -14.68 7.60
CA SER A 68 14.82 -14.16 8.29
C SER A 68 14.33 -12.87 7.61
N TYR A 69 13.09 -12.87 7.14
CA TYR A 69 12.47 -11.75 6.43
C TYR A 69 10.96 -11.67 6.66
N ALA A 70 10.44 -10.46 6.49
CA ALA A 70 9.02 -10.19 6.28
C ALA A 70 8.85 -9.34 5.02
N ILE A 71 8.12 -9.85 4.04
CA ILE A 71 7.75 -9.11 2.83
C ILE A 71 6.31 -8.66 2.99
N LEU A 72 6.09 -7.35 2.96
CA LEU A 72 4.78 -6.73 3.14
C LEU A 72 4.36 -6.09 1.82
N ARG A 73 3.49 -6.77 1.05
CA ARG A 73 2.90 -6.22 -0.18
C ARG A 73 1.80 -5.26 0.23
N SER A 74 2.10 -3.97 0.26
CA SER A 74 1.13 -2.95 0.66
C SER A 74 0.37 -2.40 -0.55
N SER A 75 -0.89 -2.02 -0.33
CA SER A 75 -1.57 -1.15 -1.29
C SER A 75 -1.17 0.31 -1.08
N ILE A 76 -2.01 1.24 -1.50
CA ILE A 76 -1.84 2.67 -1.23
C ILE A 76 -1.81 2.89 0.28
N ILE A 77 -0.63 3.22 0.81
CA ILE A 77 -0.48 3.67 2.20
C ILE A 77 -0.92 5.14 2.27
N TYR A 78 -1.80 5.47 3.19
CA TYR A 78 -2.28 6.83 3.41
C TYR A 78 -2.39 7.17 4.90
N GLY A 79 -2.42 8.46 5.23
CA GLY A 79 -2.49 8.94 6.59
C GLY A 79 -2.28 10.45 6.70
N PRO A 80 -2.14 10.99 7.92
CA PRO A 80 -1.80 12.39 8.17
C PRO A 80 -0.48 12.79 7.48
N GLN A 81 -0.28 14.11 7.31
CA GLN A 81 1.00 14.62 6.80
C GLN A 81 2.19 14.14 7.66
N THR A 82 3.30 13.85 6.99
CA THR A 82 4.54 13.45 7.65
C THR A 82 5.26 14.65 8.26
N ILE A 83 6.00 14.42 9.34
CA ILE A 83 6.79 15.44 10.06
C ILE A 83 7.81 16.12 9.14
N SER A 84 8.32 15.40 8.14
CA SER A 84 9.16 15.97 7.08
C SER A 84 8.30 16.25 5.85
N PRO A 85 8.43 17.42 5.20
CA PRO A 85 7.74 17.69 3.94
C PRO A 85 8.15 16.65 2.91
N VAL A 86 7.16 15.98 2.31
CA VAL A 86 7.35 15.25 1.06
C VAL A 86 6.90 16.17 -0.06
N GLU A 87 7.68 16.25 -1.14
CA GLU A 87 7.37 17.10 -2.30
C GLU A 87 6.03 16.73 -2.96
N LYS A 88 5.57 15.49 -2.76
CA LYS A 88 4.32 14.97 -3.34
C LYS A 88 3.21 14.96 -2.29
N SER A 89 2.06 15.54 -2.66
CA SER A 89 0.83 15.41 -1.90
C SER A 89 0.43 13.94 -1.76
N LEU A 90 0.12 13.55 -0.53
CA LEU A 90 -0.46 12.25 -0.21
C LEU A 90 -1.87 12.12 -0.83
N PRO A 91 -2.36 10.90 -1.13
CA PRO A 91 -3.58 10.70 -1.91
C PRO A 91 -4.81 11.40 -1.33
N ILE A 92 -5.03 11.28 -0.02
CA ILE A 92 -6.21 11.88 0.65
C ILE A 92 -6.12 13.41 0.66
N GLN A 93 -4.94 13.95 0.89
CA GLN A 93 -4.66 15.39 0.88
C GLN A 93 -4.86 15.99 -0.50
N TRP A 94 -4.40 15.31 -1.55
CA TRP A 94 -4.61 15.73 -2.93
C TRP A 94 -6.12 15.74 -3.27
N ILE A 95 -6.84 14.66 -2.93
CA ILE A 95 -8.30 14.59 -3.14
C ILE A 95 -9.00 15.73 -2.38
N ASN A 96 -8.69 15.92 -1.10
CA ASN A 96 -9.28 16.99 -0.29
C ASN A 96 -9.01 18.37 -0.92
N SER A 97 -7.77 18.60 -1.37
CA SER A 97 -7.37 19.86 -2.02
C SER A 97 -8.17 20.14 -3.29
N VAL A 98 -8.33 19.16 -4.19
CA VAL A 98 -9.04 19.40 -5.46
C VAL A 98 -10.55 19.54 -5.26
N LEU A 99 -11.14 18.78 -4.33
CA LEU A 99 -12.58 18.88 -4.03
C LEU A 99 -12.94 20.18 -3.31
N SER A 100 -12.04 20.70 -2.46
CA SER A 100 -12.24 21.98 -1.75
C SER A 100 -12.41 23.19 -2.67
N GLN A 101 -11.97 23.08 -3.93
CA GLN A 101 -12.13 24.13 -4.94
C GLN A 101 -13.57 24.23 -5.48
N GLY A 102 -14.41 23.23 -5.22
CA GLY A 102 -15.80 23.19 -5.68
C GLY A 102 -15.97 23.04 -7.20
N GLN A 103 -14.89 22.81 -7.93
CA GLN A 103 -14.91 22.55 -9.37
C GLN A 103 -15.08 21.06 -9.66
N GLN A 104 -15.62 20.73 -10.83
CA GLN A 104 -15.75 19.33 -11.24
C GLN A 104 -14.38 18.71 -11.50
N VAL A 105 -14.15 17.51 -10.95
CA VAL A 105 -12.89 16.77 -11.06
C VAL A 105 -13.20 15.33 -11.48
N ASP A 106 -12.42 14.84 -12.43
CA ASP A 106 -12.54 13.50 -12.98
C ASP A 106 -11.80 12.46 -12.11
N PHE A 107 -12.45 11.35 -11.80
CA PHE A 107 -11.90 10.24 -11.03
C PHE A 107 -12.19 8.89 -11.71
N PHE A 108 -11.20 7.98 -11.66
CA PHE A 108 -11.30 6.66 -12.26
C PHE A 108 -12.23 5.72 -11.47
N ASP A 109 -13.20 5.13 -12.15
CA ASP A 109 -14.18 4.20 -11.59
C ASP A 109 -13.82 2.71 -11.80
N ASP A 110 -12.79 2.45 -12.60
CA ASP A 110 -12.36 1.13 -13.04
C ASP A 110 -10.97 0.71 -12.50
N GLU A 111 -10.36 1.52 -11.61
CA GLU A 111 -9.10 1.19 -10.93
C GLU A 111 -9.28 0.92 -9.43
N TYR A 112 -9.13 -0.33 -9.01
CA TYR A 112 -9.44 -0.78 -7.66
C TYR A 112 -8.22 -1.18 -6.85
N ARG A 113 -8.20 -0.76 -5.59
CA ARG A 113 -7.13 -0.98 -4.62
C ARG A 113 -7.72 -1.31 -3.25
N CYS A 114 -6.88 -1.73 -2.31
CA CYS A 114 -7.27 -1.86 -0.89
C CYS A 114 -6.40 -0.95 -0.02
N PRO A 115 -6.60 0.39 -0.04
CA PRO A 115 -5.73 1.34 0.65
C PRO A 115 -5.61 1.02 2.14
N VAL A 116 -4.41 1.15 2.69
CA VAL A 116 -4.11 0.83 4.09
C VAL A 116 -3.76 2.08 4.87
N TYR A 117 -4.35 2.23 6.05
CA TYR A 117 -4.03 3.35 6.93
C TYR A 117 -2.63 3.16 7.52
N VAL A 118 -1.84 4.23 7.57
CA VAL A 118 -0.42 4.19 7.95
C VAL A 118 -0.22 3.58 9.35
N LYS A 119 -1.14 3.82 10.28
CA LYS A 119 -1.05 3.25 11.63
C LYS A 119 -1.18 1.73 11.62
N ASP A 120 -2.07 1.17 10.80
CA ASP A 120 -2.22 -0.29 10.68
C ASP A 120 -0.94 -0.91 10.11
N MET A 121 -0.32 -0.25 9.13
CA MET A 121 0.98 -0.67 8.59
C MET A 121 2.09 -0.66 9.66
N VAL A 122 2.12 0.38 10.50
CA VAL A 122 3.06 0.47 11.63
C VAL A 122 2.79 -0.64 12.64
N ASP A 123 1.54 -0.89 12.98
CA ASP A 123 1.14 -1.95 13.92
C ASP A 123 1.57 -3.34 13.42
N VAL A 124 1.48 -3.60 12.11
CA VAL A 124 2.00 -4.83 11.46
C VAL A 124 3.51 -4.95 11.63
N ILE A 125 4.27 -3.90 11.30
CA ILE A 125 5.74 -3.89 11.42
C ILE A 125 6.17 -4.10 12.88
N LEU A 126 5.53 -3.42 13.82
CA LEU A 126 5.83 -3.54 15.25
C LEU A 126 5.49 -4.93 15.78
N SER A 127 4.36 -5.52 15.37
CA SER A 127 3.97 -6.88 15.77
C SER A 127 5.00 -7.91 15.30
N LEU A 128 5.41 -7.85 14.03
CA LEU A 128 6.45 -8.73 13.48
C LEU A 128 7.80 -8.55 14.20
N THR A 129 8.20 -7.31 14.48
CA THR A 129 9.45 -7.00 15.18
C THR A 129 9.44 -7.56 16.60
N LYS A 130 8.35 -7.35 17.36
CA LYS A 130 8.20 -7.88 18.72
C LYS A 130 8.18 -9.41 18.74
N SER A 131 7.49 -10.04 17.80
CA SER A 131 7.46 -11.50 17.65
C SER A 131 8.85 -12.06 17.39
N TRP A 132 9.62 -11.43 16.49
CA TRP A 132 10.99 -11.84 16.19
C TRP A 132 11.93 -11.73 17.41
N LEU A 133 11.89 -10.59 18.11
CA LEU A 133 12.72 -10.34 19.29
C LEU A 133 12.41 -11.31 20.45
N SER A 134 11.15 -11.71 20.61
CA SER A 134 10.72 -12.58 21.72
C SER A 134 10.89 -14.07 21.43
N ALA A 135 10.65 -14.52 20.19
CA ALA A 135 10.70 -15.93 19.84
C ALA A 135 12.12 -16.45 19.61
N GLY A 136 13.06 -15.58 19.24
CA GLY A 136 14.43 -15.98 18.84
C GLY A 136 14.45 -16.92 17.63
N LYS A 137 13.34 -17.01 16.89
CA LYS A 137 13.15 -17.88 15.72
C LYS A 137 13.22 -17.06 14.44
N LYS A 138 13.64 -17.72 13.36
CA LYS A 138 13.57 -17.15 12.00
C LYS A 138 12.12 -16.89 11.63
N ILE A 139 11.84 -15.70 11.11
CA ILE A 139 10.57 -15.36 10.50
C ILE A 139 10.77 -15.39 9.00
N GLN A 140 9.89 -16.07 8.27
CA GLN A 140 9.85 -16.02 6.81
C GLN A 140 8.39 -15.87 6.44
N VAL A 141 7.96 -14.62 6.28
CA VAL A 141 6.56 -14.31 6.03
C VAL A 141 6.43 -13.39 4.83
N LEU A 142 5.43 -13.67 4.01
CA LEU A 142 4.96 -12.78 2.96
C LEU A 142 3.47 -12.55 3.22
N LEU A 143 3.07 -11.28 3.33
CA LEU A 143 1.71 -10.84 3.66
C LEU A 143 1.27 -9.73 2.70
N ASN A 144 0.03 -9.82 2.28
CA ASN A 144 -0.70 -8.71 1.69
C ASN A 144 -1.19 -7.80 2.83
N VAL A 145 -0.82 -6.52 2.75
CA VAL A 145 -1.11 -5.50 3.77
C VAL A 145 -1.92 -4.38 3.15
N GLY A 146 -3.21 -4.66 2.94
CA GLY A 146 -4.23 -3.71 2.52
C GLY A 146 -5.17 -3.34 3.66
N GLY A 147 -6.02 -2.34 3.43
CA GLY A 147 -7.24 -2.15 4.22
C GLY A 147 -8.30 -3.21 3.86
N PRO A 148 -9.41 -3.27 4.60
CA PRO A 148 -10.48 -4.24 4.36
C PRO A 148 -11.32 -3.91 3.12
N ASP A 149 -11.31 -2.66 2.67
CA ASP A 149 -12.18 -2.17 1.61
C ASP A 149 -11.48 -2.13 0.25
N ARG A 150 -12.11 -2.78 -0.74
CA ARG A 150 -11.78 -2.61 -2.16
C ARG A 150 -12.46 -1.36 -2.70
N VAL A 151 -11.69 -0.32 -3.00
CA VAL A 151 -12.21 0.98 -3.47
C VAL A 151 -11.59 1.43 -4.78
N SER A 152 -12.38 2.06 -5.64
CA SER A 152 -11.91 2.77 -6.83
C SER A 152 -11.40 4.17 -6.49
N ARG A 153 -10.77 4.87 -7.45
CA ARG A 153 -10.37 6.28 -7.25
C ARG A 153 -11.57 7.18 -7.05
N LEU A 154 -12.68 6.89 -7.74
CA LEU A 154 -13.97 7.54 -7.55
C LEU A 154 -14.45 7.35 -6.10
N GLN A 155 -14.49 6.11 -5.61
CA GLN A 155 -14.94 5.80 -4.25
C GLN A 155 -14.02 6.41 -3.18
N MET A 156 -12.71 6.52 -3.46
CA MET A 156 -11.81 7.27 -2.59
C MET A 156 -12.21 8.76 -2.48
N ALA A 157 -12.57 9.39 -3.59
CA ALA A 157 -13.03 10.78 -3.61
C ALA A 157 -14.38 10.96 -2.90
N GLU A 158 -15.30 10.02 -3.08
CA GLU A 158 -16.60 10.02 -2.41
C GLU A 158 -16.47 9.94 -0.89
N ALA A 159 -15.54 9.13 -0.38
CA ALA A 159 -15.27 9.04 1.06
C ALA A 159 -14.72 10.35 1.64
N VAL A 160 -13.83 11.04 0.90
CA VAL A 160 -13.33 12.37 1.32
C VAL A 160 -14.45 13.40 1.28
N ALA A 161 -15.28 13.41 0.23
CA ALA A 161 -16.44 14.28 0.13
C ALA A 161 -17.45 14.05 1.27
N GLU A 162 -17.67 12.79 1.65
CA GLU A 162 -18.52 12.44 2.78
C GLU A 162 -17.99 13.00 4.10
N VAL A 163 -16.69 12.80 4.39
CA VAL A 163 -16.07 13.29 5.63
C VAL A 163 -16.03 14.82 5.71
N ARG A 164 -15.80 15.51 4.58
CA ARG A 164 -15.71 16.99 4.53
C ARG A 164 -17.03 17.69 4.20
N GLY A 165 -18.08 16.96 3.84
CA GLY A 165 -19.36 17.53 3.42
C GLY A 165 -19.32 18.21 2.04
N TYR A 166 -18.40 17.82 1.16
CA TYR A 166 -18.37 18.35 -0.21
C TYR A 166 -19.49 17.76 -1.07
N SER A 167 -19.96 18.50 -2.07
CA SER A 167 -20.98 18.01 -2.99
C SER A 167 -20.45 16.87 -3.86
N LYS A 168 -21.10 15.70 -3.84
CA LYS A 168 -20.75 14.59 -4.74
C LYS A 168 -20.93 14.93 -6.23
N SER A 169 -21.69 15.96 -6.58
CA SER A 169 -21.90 16.39 -7.97
C SER A 169 -20.63 16.90 -8.66
N ILE A 170 -19.61 17.28 -7.88
CA ILE A 170 -18.31 17.72 -8.43
C ILE A 170 -17.38 16.54 -8.73
N ILE A 171 -17.75 15.33 -8.33
CA ILE A 171 -16.99 14.11 -8.60
C ILE A 171 -17.53 13.49 -9.89
N LYS A 172 -16.72 13.48 -10.94
CA LYS A 172 -17.11 12.92 -12.25
C LYS A 172 -16.44 11.58 -12.49
N SER A 173 -17.26 10.57 -12.78
CA SER A 173 -16.82 9.22 -13.16
C SER A 173 -16.23 9.23 -14.57
N VAL A 174 -15.02 8.71 -14.72
CA VAL A 174 -14.40 8.48 -16.03
C VAL A 174 -13.65 7.14 -16.03
N PRO A 175 -13.56 6.42 -17.16
CA PRO A 175 -12.74 5.23 -17.24
C PRO A 175 -11.25 5.59 -17.29
N ALA A 176 -10.36 4.72 -16.80
CA ALA A 176 -8.91 4.91 -16.86
C ALA A 176 -8.37 5.09 -18.28
N SER A 177 -9.05 4.49 -19.27
CA SER A 177 -8.74 4.60 -20.69
C SER A 177 -8.92 6.03 -21.26
N SER A 178 -9.62 6.91 -20.55
CA SER A 178 -9.81 8.31 -20.96
C SER A 178 -8.55 9.17 -20.87
N VAL A 179 -7.50 8.72 -20.16
CA VAL A 179 -6.27 9.47 -19.93
C VAL A 179 -5.05 8.62 -20.28
N ASN A 180 -4.20 9.10 -21.20
CA ASN A 180 -2.91 8.47 -21.48
C ASN A 180 -1.88 8.88 -20.41
N ARG A 181 -1.56 7.96 -19.50
CA ARG A 181 -0.61 8.19 -18.39
C ARG A 181 0.85 7.90 -18.74
N GLY A 182 1.12 7.36 -19.94
CA GLY A 182 2.45 6.92 -20.35
C GLY A 182 2.99 5.66 -19.64
N VAL A 183 2.27 5.14 -18.65
CA VAL A 183 2.62 3.94 -17.89
C VAL A 183 1.39 3.07 -17.69
N ALA A 184 1.53 1.76 -17.89
CA ALA A 184 0.47 0.80 -17.62
C ALA A 184 0.13 0.78 -16.11
N SER A 185 -1.16 0.93 -15.81
CA SER A 185 -1.72 0.80 -14.47
C SER A 185 -2.69 -0.38 -14.48
N PRO A 186 -2.54 -1.35 -13.57
CA PRO A 186 -3.41 -2.51 -13.55
C PRO A 186 -4.82 -2.11 -13.06
N PRO A 187 -5.90 -2.59 -13.70
CA PRO A 187 -7.26 -2.24 -13.30
C PRO A 187 -7.57 -2.63 -11.85
N ASP A 188 -7.42 -3.89 -11.47
CA ASP A 188 -7.74 -4.34 -10.12
C ASP A 188 -6.61 -5.13 -9.49
N ILE A 189 -5.94 -4.54 -8.50
CA ILE A 189 -4.94 -5.21 -7.67
C ILE A 189 -5.37 -5.21 -6.20
N SER A 190 -6.67 -5.25 -5.95
CA SER A 190 -7.21 -5.51 -4.63
C SER A 190 -6.65 -6.82 -4.08
N MET A 191 -6.44 -6.85 -2.76
CA MET A 191 -5.77 -7.97 -2.08
C MET A 191 -6.69 -8.57 -1.04
N ASP A 192 -6.61 -9.90 -0.88
CA ASP A 192 -7.15 -10.62 0.26
C ASP A 192 -6.18 -10.45 1.45
N ILE A 193 -6.70 -9.98 2.59
CA ILE A 193 -5.92 -9.76 3.82
C ILE A 193 -6.20 -10.83 4.89
N THR A 194 -6.87 -11.94 4.54
CA THR A 194 -7.20 -13.02 5.48
C THR A 194 -5.94 -13.59 6.14
N LYS A 195 -4.86 -13.78 5.39
CA LYS A 195 -3.59 -14.28 5.93
C LYS A 195 -2.97 -13.31 6.93
N LEU A 196 -3.01 -12.00 6.66
CA LEU A 196 -2.57 -10.96 7.58
C LEU A 196 -3.33 -11.04 8.91
N THR A 197 -4.66 -11.00 8.84
CA THR A 197 -5.53 -10.98 10.02
C THR A 197 -5.37 -12.25 10.86
N GLN A 198 -5.26 -13.43 10.23
CA GLN A 198 -5.04 -14.70 10.92
C GLN A 198 -3.64 -14.82 11.52
N THR A 199 -2.62 -14.30 10.84
CA THR A 199 -1.22 -14.41 11.29
C THR A 199 -0.91 -13.49 12.46
N LEU A 200 -1.42 -12.25 12.44
CA LEU A 200 -1.05 -11.22 13.42
C LEU A 200 -2.19 -10.81 14.36
N GLY A 201 -3.43 -11.23 14.11
CA GLY A 201 -4.60 -10.78 14.87
C GLY A 201 -4.93 -9.30 14.67
N ILE A 202 -4.30 -8.64 13.69
CA ILE A 202 -4.52 -7.23 13.38
C ILE A 202 -5.70 -7.13 12.43
N GLN A 203 -6.65 -6.26 12.76
CA GLN A 203 -7.79 -5.91 11.92
C GLN A 203 -7.59 -4.46 11.45
N PRO A 204 -7.18 -4.25 10.19
CA PRO A 204 -7.06 -2.89 9.65
C PRO A 204 -8.40 -2.16 9.68
N ILE A 205 -8.37 -0.84 9.87
CA ILE A 205 -9.59 -0.04 9.92
C ILE A 205 -10.20 0.14 8.52
N THR A 206 -11.49 0.46 8.46
CA THR A 206 -12.15 0.77 7.19
C THR A 206 -11.51 1.98 6.52
N PHE A 207 -11.61 2.05 5.20
CA PHE A 207 -11.10 3.17 4.42
C PHE A 207 -11.75 4.49 4.85
N LEU A 208 -13.06 4.50 5.10
CA LEU A 208 -13.77 5.69 5.55
C LEU A 208 -13.27 6.16 6.93
N ASP A 209 -13.06 5.25 7.88
CA ASP A 209 -12.55 5.60 9.20
C ASP A 209 -11.12 6.11 9.14
N GLY A 210 -10.28 5.53 8.29
CA GLY A 210 -8.93 6.04 8.08
C GLY A 210 -8.89 7.39 7.38
N VAL A 211 -9.82 7.68 6.44
CA VAL A 211 -9.97 9.02 5.84
C VAL A 211 -10.36 10.03 6.91
N ARG A 212 -11.32 9.70 7.79
CA ARG A 212 -11.71 10.54 8.93
C ARG A 212 -10.52 10.82 9.84
N ALA A 213 -9.81 9.77 10.28
CA ALA A 213 -8.62 9.90 11.12
C ALA A 213 -7.51 10.75 10.48
N THR A 214 -7.33 10.63 9.16
CA THR A 214 -6.35 11.42 8.40
C THR A 214 -6.69 12.90 8.42
N LEU A 215 -7.96 13.25 8.20
CA LEU A 215 -8.44 14.61 8.02
C LEU A 215 -8.71 15.35 9.34
N ASP A 216 -9.01 14.64 10.41
CA ASP A 216 -9.17 15.19 11.77
C ASP A 216 -7.83 15.64 12.36
N ALA A 217 -6.76 14.89 12.09
CA ALA A 217 -5.41 15.23 12.51
C ALA A 217 -4.95 16.58 11.93
N GLU A 218 -5.37 16.91 10.71
CA GLU A 218 -5.07 18.19 10.06
C GLU A 218 -5.84 19.37 10.66
N ALA A 219 -7.05 19.14 11.20
CA ALA A 219 -7.85 20.21 11.82
C ALA A 219 -7.32 20.62 13.21
N SER A 220 -6.42 19.83 13.78
CA SER A 220 -5.85 20.02 15.13
C SER A 220 -4.47 20.69 15.12
N THR A 221 -3.96 21.04 13.94
CA THR A 221 -2.68 21.75 13.69
C THR A 221 -2.92 23.12 13.12
#